data_AF-A0A3N6LNP3-F1
#
_entry.id   AF-A0A3N6LNP3-F1
#
_cell.length_a   1.000
_cell.length_b   1.000
_cell.length_c   1.000
_cell.angle_alpha   90.00
_cell.angle_beta   90.00
_cell.angle_gamma   90.00
#
_symmetry.space_group_name_H-M   'P 1'
#
loop_
_entity.id
_entity.type
_entity.pdbx_description
1 polymer ?
#
loop_
_entity_poly.entity_id
_entity_poly.type
_entity_poly.pdbx_seq_one_letter_code
_entity_poly.pdbx_strand_id
1 'polypeptide(L)' 'MQITWASVSVLLYNYGVVLSAAYITMAYGINDRVTILLLAFVFAVFWTVYFEISMVDKIVPSDGSEEKS' A
#
# COMPACT_ATOMS: atom_id res chain seq x y z
N MET A 1 -20.84 7.91 5.06
CA MET A 1 -19.62 7.08 4.97
C MET A 1 -18.54 7.82 5.75
N GLN A 2 -18.22 7.40 6.97
CA GLN A 2 -17.14 8.06 7.72
C GLN A 2 -15.81 7.64 7.08
N ILE A 3 -15.06 8.60 6.56
CA ILE A 3 -13.72 8.35 6.03
C ILE A 3 -12.81 8.14 7.24
N THR A 4 -12.56 6.88 7.58
CA THR A 4 -11.60 6.49 8.61
C THR A 4 -10.19 6.58 8.03
N TRP A 5 -9.20 6.91 8.86
CA TRP A 5 -7.78 6.92 8.43
C TRP A 5 -7.36 5.60 7.78
N ALA A 6 -7.85 4.47 8.29
CA ALA A 6 -7.67 3.15 7.67
C ALA A 6 -8.15 3.09 6.20
N SER A 7 -9.28 3.71 5.86
CA SER A 7 -9.80 3.74 4.49
C SER A 7 -8.93 4.59 3.56
N VAL A 8 -8.41 5.71 4.05
CA VAL A 8 -7.47 6.58 3.30
C VAL A 8 -6.16 5.84 3.04
N SER A 9 -5.68 5.14 4.06
CA SER A 9 -4.48 4.31 3.99
C SER A 9 -4.61 3.22 2.92
N VAL A 10 -5.71 2.44 2.94
CA VAL A 10 -5.95 1.39 1.91
C VAL A 10 -6.07 1.99 0.50
N LEU A 11 -6.64 3.19 0.37
CA LEU A 11 -6.72 3.89 -0.91
C LEU A 11 -5.32 4.27 -1.43
N LEU A 12 -4.47 4.84 -0.58
CA LEU A 12 -3.08 5.19 -0.91
C LEU A 12 -2.25 3.96 -1.28
N TYR A 13 -2.44 2.85 -0.56
CA TYR A 13 -1.81 1.57 -0.89
C TYR A 13 -2.16 1.12 -2.32
N ASN A 14 -3.46 1.05 -2.65
CA ASN A 14 -3.89 0.63 -3.98
C ASN A 14 -3.39 1.58 -5.07
N TYR A 15 -3.41 2.89 -4.81
CA TYR A 15 -2.93 3.88 -5.77
C TYR A 15 -1.43 3.76 -6.01
N GLY A 16 -0.64 3.54 -4.96
CA GLY A 16 0.80 3.32 -5.05
C GLY A 16 1.16 2.09 -5.87
N VAL A 17 0.48 0.97 -5.62
CA VAL A 17 0.69 -0.29 -6.37
C VAL A 17 0.35 -0.11 -7.85
N VAL A 18 -0.83 0.44 -8.15
CA VAL A 18 -1.31 0.60 -9.54
C VAL A 18 -0.42 1.57 -10.31
N LEU A 19 -0.08 2.72 -9.72
CA LEU A 19 0.79 3.70 -10.40
C LEU A 19 2.20 3.16 -10.62
N SER A 20 2.77 2.44 -9.65
CA SER A 20 4.12 1.88 -9.79
C SER A 20 4.18 0.83 -10.90
N ALA A 21 3.20 -0.09 -10.91
CA ALA A 21 3.12 -1.14 -11.92
C ALA A 21 2.84 -0.55 -13.32
N ALA A 22 1.89 0.39 -13.43
CA ALA A 22 1.53 1.03 -14.69
C ALA A 22 2.67 1.89 -15.25
N TYR A 23 3.39 2.62 -14.40
CA TYR A 23 4.52 3.44 -14.82
C TYR A 23 5.63 2.58 -15.42
N ILE A 24 5.99 1.47 -14.77
CA ILE A 24 7.06 0.60 -15.26
C ILE A 24 6.67 -0.08 -16.57
N THR A 25 5.43 -0.56 -16.69
CA THR A 25 5.00 -1.21 -17.93
C THR A 25 4.94 -0.22 -19.10
N MET A 26 4.52 1.03 -18.85
CA MET A 26 4.61 2.10 -19.85
C MET A 26 6.05 2.49 -20.19
N ALA A 27 6.90 2.72 -19.18
CA ALA A 27 8.27 3.19 -19.38
C ALA A 27 9.14 2.19 -20.15
N TYR A 28 8.93 0.88 -19.91
CA TYR A 28 9.68 -0.18 -20.58
C TYR A 28 8.95 -0.78 -21.79
N GLY A 29 7.79 -0.23 -22.20
CA GLY A 29 7.03 -0.70 -23.36
C GLY A 29 6.53 -2.14 -23.23
N ILE A 30 6.30 -2.61 -22.01
CA ILE A 30 5.86 -3.97 -21.72
C ILE A 30 4.37 -4.09 -22.05
N ASN A 31 4.05 -4.81 -23.12
CA ASN A 31 2.68 -5.08 -23.56
C ASN A 31 2.23 -6.51 -23.23
N ASP A 32 3.14 -7.35 -22.75
CA ASP A 32 2.84 -8.73 -22.38
C ASP A 32 2.03 -8.79 -21.08
N ARG A 33 0.82 -9.36 -21.16
CA ARG A 33 -0.12 -9.42 -20.03
C ARG A 33 0.45 -10.18 -18.83
N VAL A 34 1.20 -11.25 -19.06
CA VAL A 34 1.76 -12.07 -17.98
C VAL A 34 2.80 -11.25 -17.22
N THR A 35 3.68 -10.57 -17.95
CA THR A 35 4.72 -9.70 -17.38
C THR A 35 4.13 -8.54 -16.59
N ILE A 36 3.05 -7.91 -17.09
CA ILE A 36 2.32 -6.85 -16.37
C ILE A 36 1.75 -7.37 -15.05
N LEU A 37 1.10 -8.54 -15.06
CA LEU A 37 0.53 -9.15 -13.85
C LEU A 37 1.62 -9.55 -12.84
N LEU A 38 2.75 -10.08 -13.31
CA LEU A 38 3.89 -10.46 -12.47
C LEU A 38 4.50 -9.23 -11.79
N LEU A 39 4.71 -8.15 -12.55
CA LEU A 39 5.17 -6.86 -12.02
C LEU A 39 4.17 -6.29 -11.00
N ALA A 40 2.88 -6.25 -11.34
CA ALA A 40 1.85 -5.79 -10.42
C ALA A 40 1.82 -6.61 -9.13
N PHE A 41 2.02 -7.93 -9.20
CA PHE A 41 2.10 -8.79 -8.04
C PHE A 41 3.34 -8.49 -7.18
N VAL A 42 4.52 -8.34 -7.79
CA VAL A 42 5.75 -7.96 -7.07
C VAL A 42 5.58 -6.60 -6.37
N PHE A 43 5.00 -5.62 -7.05
CA PHE A 43 4.71 -4.31 -6.46
C PHE A 43 3.68 -4.41 -5.35
N ALA A 44 2.64 -5.23 -5.50
CA ALA A 44 1.63 -5.45 -4.46
C ALA A 44 2.27 -6.05 -3.20
N VAL A 45 3.11 -7.07 -3.34
CA VAL A 45 3.81 -7.70 -2.20
C VAL A 45 4.75 -6.68 -1.53
N PHE A 46 5.55 -5.95 -2.30
CA PHE A 46 6.47 -4.95 -1.76
C PHE A 46 5.73 -3.83 -1.02
N TRP A 47 4.66 -3.29 -1.61
CA TRP A 47 3.82 -2.29 -0.98
C TRP A 47 3.08 -2.84 0.24
N THR A 48 2.71 -4.12 0.26
CA THR A 48 2.03 -4.74 1.41
C THR A 48 2.95 -4.72 2.61
N VAL A 49 4.22 -5.14 2.43
CA VAL A 49 5.23 -5.12 3.48
C VAL A 49 5.55 -3.68 3.93
N TYR A 50 5.74 -2.75 2.98
CA TYR A 50 5.96 -1.34 3.31
C TYR A 50 4.80 -0.75 4.12
N PHE A 51 3.57 -1.09 3.74
CA PHE A 51 2.38 -0.58 4.39
C PHE A 51 2.18 -1.19 5.77
N GLU A 52 2.44 -2.49 5.92
CA GLU A 52 2.45 -3.16 7.21
C GLU A 52 3.44 -2.46 8.16
N ILE A 53 4.69 -2.26 7.75
CA ILE A 53 5.69 -1.61 8.60
C ILE A 53 5.36 -0.13 8.85
N SER A 54 5.02 0.63 7.81
CA SER A 54 4.86 2.09 7.89
C SER A 54 3.51 2.53 8.46
N MET A 55 2.47 1.69 8.42
CA MET A 55 1.13 2.05 8.87
C MET A 55 0.65 1.25 10.08
N VAL A 56 1.16 0.04 10.37
CA VAL A 56 0.80 -0.66 11.62
C VAL A 56 1.14 0.20 12.83
N ASP A 57 2.31 0.85 12.87
CA ASP A 57 2.70 1.76 13.95
C ASP A 57 1.80 3.00 14.08
N LYS A 58 1.08 3.38 13.02
CA LYS A 58 0.19 4.56 13.02
C LYS A 58 -1.29 4.21 13.20
N ILE A 59 -1.66 2.95 12.95
CA ILE A 59 -3.05 2.46 12.99
C ILE A 59 -3.33 1.72 14.30
N VAL A 60 -2.32 1.08 14.91
CA VAL A 60 -2.42 0.59 16.29
C VAL A 60 -2.35 1.82 17.18
N PRO A 61 -3.45 2.22 17.85
CA PRO A 61 -3.32 3.17 18.94
C PRO A 61 -2.39 2.51 19.94
N SER A 62 -1.40 3.25 20.45
CA SER A 62 -0.70 2.87 21.67
C SER A 62 -1.73 2.78 22.80
N ASP A 63 -2.38 1.62 22.91
CA ASP A 63 -3.25 1.27 24.02
C ASP A 63 -2.32 0.93 25.19
N GLY A 64 -1.85 1.99 25.86
CA GLY A 64 -0.72 1.88 26.78
C GLY A 64 -0.41 3.19 27.49
N SER A 65 -1.19 3.45 28.53
CA SER A 65 -0.86 4.22 29.75
C SER A 65 -0.70 5.74 29.66
N GLU A 66 -1.81 6.47 29.81
CA GLU A 66 -1.90 7.66 30.70
C GLU A 66 -3.30 7.71 31.36
N GLU A 67 -3.63 6.69 32.15
CA GLU A 67 -4.61 6.83 33.23
C GLU A 67 -3.86 6.58 34.55
N LYS A 68 -3.83 7.62 35.40
CA LYS A 68 -3.25 7.76 36.76
C LYS A 68 -1.81 8.26 36.85
N SER A 69 -1.67 9.55 37.16
CA SER A 69 -1.34 9.99 38.52
C SER A 69 -1.79 11.42 38.79
#